data_AF-A0A536TZL2-F1
#
_entry.id   AF-A0A536TZL2-F1
#
_cell.length_a   1.000
_cell.length_b   1.000
_cell.length_c   1.000
_cell.angle_alpha   90.00
_cell.angle_beta   90.00
_cell.angle_gamma   90.00
#
_symmetry.space_group_name_H-M   'P 1'
#
loop_
_entity.id
_entity.type
_entity.pdbx_description
1 polymer ?
#
loop_
_entity_poly.entity_id
_entity_poly.type
_entity_poly.pdbx_seq_one_letter_code
_entity_poly.pdbx_strand_id
1 'polypeptide(L)'
;SGASYTPIGLVNADPAGLQVRADAPYKNVNDLVAAIKANPGKFKASGTGQGGIWHLAIAGMLQDMKVDPSAAPWVPSNGAAPGLQDLVAGGVEIAPCSLPEARSLIDAGKVKSLAVMADKRAALYPNVPTLKEATGSNWTMAAWRGIAAPKGVSADVRDKLVAAIKKIVASKDYNDFMTQRGFGVIYEGPDDFAKFMAKADADLGATMKAVGIVK
;
A
#
# COMPACT_ATOMS: atom_id res chain seq x y z
N SER A 1 9.73 4.58 17.76
CA SER A 1 10.38 3.66 16.79
C SER A 1 10.02 2.23 17.13
N GLY A 2 10.31 1.26 16.26
CA GLY A 2 10.08 -0.18 16.53
C GLY A 2 10.73 -0.69 17.83
N ALA A 3 11.74 0.01 18.35
CA ALA A 3 12.41 -0.29 19.62
C ALA A 3 11.56 -0.04 20.89
N SER A 4 10.36 0.51 20.73
CA SER A 4 9.38 0.71 21.80
C SER A 4 8.43 -0.48 21.99
N TYR A 5 8.57 -1.53 21.19
CA TYR A 5 7.71 -2.72 21.23
C TYR A 5 8.52 -4.01 21.13
N THR A 6 7.92 -5.12 21.55
CA THR A 6 8.42 -6.47 21.31
C THR A 6 7.69 -7.06 20.10
N PRO A 7 8.37 -7.27 18.95
CA PRO A 7 7.74 -7.83 17.76
C PRO A 7 7.30 -9.27 18.00
N ILE A 8 6.10 -9.63 17.55
CA ILE A 8 5.56 -11.00 17.66
C ILE A 8 5.53 -11.68 16.28
N GLY A 9 5.05 -10.97 15.25
CA GLY A 9 5.14 -11.45 13.89
C GLY A 9 4.43 -10.57 12.88
N LEU A 10 4.94 -10.57 11.66
CA LEU A 10 4.25 -10.00 10.50
C LEU A 10 3.25 -11.03 9.96
N VAL A 11 2.05 -10.60 9.60
CA VAL A 11 0.97 -11.53 9.22
C VAL A 11 0.27 -11.19 7.89
N ASN A 12 0.45 -9.97 7.40
CA ASN A 12 -0.19 -9.48 6.19
C ASN A 12 0.65 -8.35 5.55
N ALA A 13 0.64 -8.33 4.22
CA ALA A 13 1.09 -7.21 3.42
C ALA A 13 0.21 -7.10 2.17
N ASP A 14 -0.36 -5.91 1.96
CA ASP A 14 -1.22 -5.60 0.82
C ASP A 14 -0.57 -4.50 -0.03
N PRO A 15 -0.05 -4.85 -1.21
CA PRO A 15 0.55 -3.88 -2.12
C PRO A 15 -0.45 -2.82 -2.59
N ALA A 16 0.04 -1.60 -2.80
CA ALA A 16 -0.73 -0.49 -3.32
C ALA A 16 -1.16 -0.77 -4.77
N GLY A 17 -2.45 -0.62 -5.07
CA GLY A 17 -2.94 -0.44 -6.44
C GLY A 17 -3.03 1.05 -6.80
N LEU A 18 -3.04 1.34 -8.10
CA LEU A 18 -3.16 2.70 -8.63
C LEU A 18 -4.58 2.91 -9.18
N GLN A 19 -5.47 3.41 -8.33
CA GLN A 19 -6.89 3.52 -8.66
C GLN A 19 -7.21 4.82 -9.35
N VAL A 20 -8.00 4.73 -10.41
CA VAL A 20 -8.65 5.85 -11.10
C VAL A 20 -10.14 5.52 -11.29
N ARG A 21 -10.97 6.52 -11.60
CA ARG A 21 -12.36 6.25 -11.99
C ARG A 21 -12.44 5.31 -13.20
N ALA A 22 -13.47 4.48 -13.26
CA ALA A 22 -13.65 3.53 -14.35
C ALA A 22 -13.72 4.23 -15.72
N ASP A 23 -14.37 5.39 -15.78
CA ASP A 23 -14.54 6.23 -16.97
C ASP A 23 -13.37 7.20 -17.22
N ALA A 24 -12.31 7.16 -16.41
CA ALA A 24 -11.11 7.95 -16.67
C ALA A 24 -10.48 7.53 -18.02
N PRO A 25 -9.99 8.48 -18.82
CA PRO A 25 -9.51 8.21 -20.18
C PRO A 25 -8.18 7.43 -20.23
N TYR A 26 -7.53 7.23 -19.09
CA TYR A 26 -6.25 6.53 -18.99
C TYR A 26 -6.46 5.01 -19.10
N LYS A 27 -5.75 4.38 -20.05
CA LYS A 27 -5.82 2.93 -20.26
C LYS A 27 -4.72 2.19 -19.50
N ASN A 28 -3.62 2.87 -19.21
CA ASN A 28 -2.46 2.32 -18.53
C ASN A 28 -1.76 3.39 -17.67
N VAL A 29 -0.75 2.97 -16.90
CA VAL A 29 0.01 3.87 -16.02
C VAL A 29 0.76 4.96 -16.78
N ASN A 30 1.33 4.66 -17.95
CA ASN A 30 2.07 5.65 -18.75
C ASN A 30 1.16 6.76 -19.27
N ASP A 31 -0.08 6.44 -19.67
CA ASP A 31 -1.07 7.45 -20.07
C ASP A 31 -1.36 8.43 -18.93
N LEU A 32 -1.59 7.89 -17.71
CA LEU A 32 -1.85 8.71 -16.52
C LEU A 32 -0.64 9.57 -16.18
N VAL A 33 0.57 8.98 -16.17
CA VAL A 33 1.81 9.70 -15.85
C VAL A 33 2.10 10.79 -16.89
N ALA A 34 1.86 10.55 -18.18
CA ALA A 34 1.97 11.56 -19.21
C ALA A 34 0.98 12.72 -18.98
N ALA A 35 -0.25 12.42 -18.56
CA ALA A 35 -1.26 13.44 -18.27
C ALA A 35 -0.91 14.28 -17.03
N ILE A 36 -0.37 13.65 -15.98
CA ILE A 36 0.17 14.32 -14.78
C ILE A 36 1.32 15.26 -15.19
N LYS A 37 2.30 14.77 -15.96
CA LYS A 37 3.44 15.57 -16.46
C LYS A 37 2.98 16.79 -17.26
N ALA A 38 1.96 16.63 -18.10
CA ALA A 38 1.44 17.71 -18.93
C ALA A 38 0.61 18.75 -18.14
N ASN A 39 0.12 18.39 -16.95
CA ASN A 39 -0.78 19.22 -16.16
C ASN A 39 -0.44 19.17 -14.66
N PRO A 40 0.77 19.61 -14.27
CA PRO A 40 1.18 19.59 -12.87
C PRO A 40 0.17 20.37 -12.00
N GLY A 41 -0.19 19.79 -10.86
CA GLY A 41 -1.14 20.38 -9.92
C GLY A 41 -2.61 20.08 -10.19
N LYS A 42 -2.96 19.56 -11.38
CA LYS A 42 -4.36 19.22 -11.72
C LYS A 42 -4.79 17.84 -11.27
N PHE A 43 -3.85 16.91 -11.09
CA PHE A 43 -4.12 15.52 -10.74
C PHE A 43 -4.00 15.34 -9.23
N LYS A 44 -5.07 15.61 -8.50
CA LYS A 44 -5.10 15.39 -7.06
C LYS A 44 -5.16 13.90 -6.75
N ALA A 45 -4.51 13.51 -5.67
CA ALA A 45 -4.51 12.14 -5.18
C ALA A 45 -4.95 12.07 -3.70
N SER A 46 -5.57 10.97 -3.28
CA SER A 46 -5.99 10.75 -1.89
C SER A 46 -5.91 9.28 -1.46
N GLY A 47 -6.16 8.97 -0.18
CA GLY A 47 -6.22 7.59 0.33
C GLY A 47 -5.73 7.40 1.76
N THR A 48 -5.01 8.36 2.32
CA THR A 48 -4.55 8.41 3.73
C THR A 48 -4.21 9.84 4.12
N GLY A 49 -3.82 10.06 5.39
CA GLY A 49 -3.20 11.31 5.82
C GLY A 49 -1.92 11.65 5.05
N GLN A 50 -1.48 12.90 5.16
CA GLN A 50 -0.21 13.37 4.60
C GLN A 50 0.94 12.51 5.11
N GLY A 51 1.72 11.95 4.19
CA GLY A 51 2.85 11.06 4.51
C GLY A 51 2.43 9.65 4.94
N GLY A 52 1.14 9.34 4.88
CA GLY A 52 0.66 7.98 5.03
C GLY A 52 1.14 7.07 3.90
N ILE A 53 1.01 5.76 4.11
CA ILE A 53 1.55 4.74 3.21
C ILE A 53 1.09 4.89 1.75
N TRP A 54 -0.16 5.32 1.52
CA TRP A 54 -0.69 5.54 0.18
C TRP A 54 -0.22 6.84 -0.46
N HIS A 55 0.05 7.88 0.33
CA HIS A 55 0.73 9.07 -0.16
C HIS A 55 2.15 8.73 -0.64
N LEU A 56 2.89 7.99 0.18
CA LEU A 56 4.26 7.59 -0.15
C LEU A 56 4.31 6.62 -1.34
N ALA A 57 3.30 5.77 -1.50
CA ALA A 57 3.19 4.87 -2.65
C ALA A 57 3.18 5.65 -3.97
N ILE A 58 2.29 6.64 -4.13
CA ILE A 58 2.23 7.44 -5.37
C ILE A 58 3.42 8.39 -5.50
N ALA A 59 3.87 9.02 -4.40
CA ALA A 59 4.99 9.96 -4.45
C ALA A 59 6.29 9.25 -4.89
N GLY A 60 6.59 8.09 -4.30
CA GLY A 60 7.76 7.31 -4.69
C GLY A 60 7.64 6.71 -6.09
N MET A 61 6.44 6.29 -6.53
CA MET A 61 6.21 5.85 -7.91
C MET A 61 6.53 6.97 -8.91
N LEU A 62 6.01 8.18 -8.68
CA LEU A 62 6.28 9.33 -9.55
C LEU A 62 7.78 9.65 -9.58
N GLN A 63 8.43 9.67 -8.43
CA GLN A 63 9.87 9.92 -8.33
C GLN A 63 10.72 8.88 -9.06
N ASP A 64 10.40 7.59 -8.92
CA ASP A 64 11.09 6.50 -9.65
C ASP A 64 10.93 6.67 -11.16
N MET A 65 9.74 7.07 -11.60
CA MET A 65 9.40 7.40 -12.99
C MET A 65 9.87 8.80 -13.45
N LYS A 66 10.72 9.46 -12.66
CA LYS A 66 11.31 10.78 -12.94
C LYS A 66 10.27 11.88 -13.13
N VAL A 67 9.21 11.86 -12.33
CA VAL A 67 8.20 12.90 -12.19
C VAL A 67 8.31 13.51 -10.81
N ASP A 68 8.24 14.83 -10.73
CA ASP A 68 8.14 15.53 -9.46
C ASP A 68 6.85 15.07 -8.74
N PRO A 69 6.94 14.49 -7.52
CA PRO A 69 5.77 14.07 -6.77
C PRO A 69 4.74 15.19 -6.55
N SER A 70 5.16 16.45 -6.49
CA SER A 70 4.27 17.61 -6.35
C SER A 70 3.37 17.86 -7.57
N ALA A 71 3.69 17.24 -8.72
CA ALA A 71 2.83 17.29 -9.91
C ALA A 71 1.46 16.63 -9.67
N ALA A 72 1.34 15.74 -8.68
CA ALA A 72 0.09 15.16 -8.22
C ALA A 72 -0.19 15.51 -6.74
N PRO A 73 -0.80 16.67 -6.46
CA PRO A 73 -1.01 17.13 -5.08
C PRO A 73 -1.82 16.14 -4.23
N TRP A 74 -1.37 15.94 -2.99
CA TRP A 74 -2.07 15.07 -2.05
C TRP A 74 -3.18 15.81 -1.31
N VAL A 75 -4.38 15.22 -1.30
CA VAL A 75 -5.54 15.62 -0.51
C VAL A 75 -5.71 14.59 0.61
N PRO A 76 -5.32 14.92 1.85
CA PRO A 76 -5.38 13.97 2.96
C PRO A 76 -6.79 13.43 3.23
N SER A 77 -6.91 12.14 3.46
CA SER A 77 -8.15 11.49 3.90
C SER A 77 -7.93 10.64 5.15
N ASN A 78 -9.00 10.33 5.88
CA ASN A 78 -8.97 9.41 7.03
C ASN A 78 -8.96 7.93 6.58
N GLY A 79 -8.11 7.59 5.62
CA GLY A 79 -7.96 6.24 5.07
C GLY A 79 -8.53 6.08 3.66
N ALA A 80 -8.44 4.85 3.14
CA ALA A 80 -8.71 4.55 1.74
C ALA A 80 -10.18 4.77 1.37
N ALA A 81 -11.11 4.38 2.25
CA ALA A 81 -12.53 4.46 1.96
C ALA A 81 -13.02 5.89 1.66
N PRO A 82 -12.74 6.93 2.49
CA PRO A 82 -13.06 8.31 2.11
C PRO A 82 -12.34 8.79 0.85
N GLY A 83 -11.05 8.45 0.66
CA GLY A 83 -10.31 8.85 -0.55
C GLY A 83 -10.87 8.23 -1.84
N LEU A 84 -11.36 6.99 -1.76
CA LEU A 84 -12.06 6.32 -2.86
C LEU A 84 -13.45 6.93 -3.12
N GLN A 85 -14.15 7.39 -2.09
CA GLN A 85 -15.41 8.13 -2.25
C GLN A 85 -15.17 9.45 -2.99
N ASP A 86 -14.13 10.20 -2.61
CA ASP A 86 -13.73 11.43 -3.30
C ASP A 86 -13.35 11.15 -4.76
N LEU A 87 -12.64 10.05 -5.04
CA LEU A 87 -12.32 9.62 -6.40
C LEU A 87 -13.60 9.39 -7.22
N VAL A 88 -14.56 8.64 -6.68
CA VAL A 88 -15.83 8.36 -7.37
C VAL A 88 -16.67 9.63 -7.57
N ALA A 89 -16.64 10.56 -6.62
CA ALA A 89 -17.31 11.86 -6.72
C ALA A 89 -16.59 12.84 -7.69
N GLY A 90 -15.35 12.53 -8.10
CA GLY A 90 -14.54 13.40 -8.94
C GLY A 90 -13.86 14.56 -8.18
N GLY A 91 -13.72 14.44 -6.86
CA GLY A 91 -12.96 15.39 -6.04
C GLY A 91 -11.44 15.21 -6.16
N VAL A 92 -11.00 14.00 -6.51
CA VAL A 92 -9.61 13.65 -6.84
C VAL A 92 -9.56 12.74 -8.06
N GLU A 93 -8.43 12.72 -8.76
CA GLU A 93 -8.23 11.95 -9.99
C GLU A 93 -7.65 10.56 -9.72
N ILE A 94 -6.98 10.39 -8.57
CA ILE A 94 -6.22 9.19 -8.23
C ILE A 94 -6.45 8.83 -6.75
N ALA A 95 -6.60 7.54 -6.45
CA ALA A 95 -6.62 7.09 -5.06
C ALA A 95 -5.78 5.81 -4.86
N PRO A 96 -4.46 5.90 -4.66
CA PRO A 96 -3.68 4.72 -4.31
C PRO A 96 -4.23 4.06 -3.05
N CYS A 97 -4.47 2.76 -3.13
CA CYS A 97 -4.85 1.91 -2.01
C CYS A 97 -4.77 0.45 -2.44
N SER A 98 -4.77 -0.49 -1.50
CA SER A 98 -4.71 -1.91 -1.84
C SER A 98 -5.94 -2.35 -2.65
N LEU A 99 -5.77 -3.35 -3.51
CA LEU A 99 -6.88 -3.88 -4.32
C LEU A 99 -8.06 -4.41 -3.46
N PRO A 100 -7.83 -5.05 -2.29
CA PRO A 100 -8.93 -5.41 -1.39
C PRO A 100 -9.72 -4.20 -0.86
N GLU A 101 -9.06 -3.08 -0.54
CA GLU A 101 -9.73 -1.85 -0.09
C GLU A 101 -10.60 -1.24 -1.18
N ALA A 102 -10.18 -1.35 -2.45
CA ALA A 102 -10.94 -0.85 -3.61
C ALA A 102 -11.97 -1.86 -4.16
N ARG A 103 -11.99 -3.10 -3.66
CA ARG A 103 -12.70 -4.23 -4.27
C ARG A 103 -14.15 -3.93 -4.60
N SER A 104 -14.91 -3.44 -3.63
CA SER A 104 -16.35 -3.18 -3.80
C SER A 104 -16.62 -2.20 -4.93
N LEU A 105 -15.75 -1.20 -5.12
CA LEU A 105 -15.87 -0.20 -6.18
C LEU A 105 -15.34 -0.70 -7.53
N ILE A 106 -14.33 -1.58 -7.52
CA ILE A 106 -13.86 -2.28 -8.74
C ILE A 106 -14.99 -3.19 -9.25
N ASP A 107 -15.54 -4.02 -8.38
CA ASP A 107 -16.61 -4.96 -8.70
C ASP A 107 -17.89 -4.22 -9.16
N ALA A 108 -18.17 -3.04 -8.60
CA ALA A 108 -19.27 -2.17 -9.03
C ALA A 108 -18.97 -1.35 -10.30
N GLY A 109 -17.78 -1.50 -10.91
CA GLY A 109 -17.38 -0.77 -12.12
C GLY A 109 -17.27 0.75 -11.93
N LYS A 110 -17.02 1.21 -10.69
CA LYS A 110 -16.88 2.64 -10.37
C LYS A 110 -15.42 3.11 -10.45
N VAL A 111 -14.48 2.23 -10.13
CA VAL A 111 -13.05 2.48 -10.24
C VAL A 111 -12.37 1.33 -10.96
N LYS A 112 -11.15 1.56 -11.45
CA LYS A 112 -10.27 0.55 -12.02
C LYS A 112 -8.85 0.74 -11.50
N SER A 113 -8.12 -0.35 -11.34
CA SER A 113 -6.68 -0.32 -11.03
C SER A 113 -5.86 -0.39 -12.29
N LEU A 114 -4.97 0.57 -12.51
CA LEU A 114 -4.07 0.59 -13.67
C LEU A 114 -2.86 -0.34 -13.47
N ALA A 115 -2.42 -0.51 -12.22
CA ALA A 115 -1.34 -1.40 -11.84
C ALA A 115 -1.36 -1.70 -10.34
N VAL A 116 -0.58 -2.70 -9.92
CA VAL A 116 -0.25 -2.99 -8.52
C VAL A 116 1.26 -2.85 -8.28
N MET A 117 1.67 -2.17 -7.21
CA MET A 117 3.06 -1.91 -6.82
C MET A 117 3.64 -3.11 -6.05
N ALA A 118 3.66 -4.26 -6.72
CA ALA A 118 4.10 -5.55 -6.17
C ALA A 118 5.05 -6.27 -7.13
N ASP A 119 5.80 -7.24 -6.61
CA ASP A 119 6.67 -8.09 -7.44
C ASP A 119 5.88 -9.05 -8.34
N LYS A 120 4.65 -9.39 -7.95
CA LYS A 120 3.76 -10.30 -8.66
C LYS A 120 2.34 -9.78 -8.68
N ARG A 121 1.57 -10.17 -9.70
CA ARG A 121 0.14 -9.83 -9.78
C ARG A 121 -0.63 -10.41 -8.59
N ALA A 122 -1.68 -9.72 -8.19
CA ALA A 122 -2.59 -10.22 -7.16
C ALA A 122 -3.43 -11.37 -7.73
N ALA A 123 -3.53 -12.48 -7.00
CA ALA A 123 -4.24 -13.68 -7.47
C ALA A 123 -5.71 -13.43 -7.80
N LEU A 124 -6.41 -12.58 -7.02
CA LEU A 124 -7.80 -12.21 -7.28
C LEU A 124 -7.97 -11.18 -8.41
N TYR A 125 -6.88 -10.56 -8.86
CA TYR A 125 -6.91 -9.53 -9.91
C TYR A 125 -5.84 -9.82 -10.97
N PRO A 126 -5.88 -10.99 -11.65
CA PRO A 126 -4.82 -11.42 -12.57
C PRO A 126 -4.69 -10.51 -13.81
N ASN A 127 -5.72 -9.71 -14.10
CA ASN A 127 -5.73 -8.76 -15.20
C ASN A 127 -5.09 -7.41 -14.84
N VAL A 128 -4.86 -7.13 -13.55
CA VAL A 128 -4.14 -5.93 -13.13
C VAL A 128 -2.64 -6.23 -13.20
N PRO A 129 -1.88 -5.57 -14.09
CA PRO A 129 -0.46 -5.80 -14.21
C PRO A 129 0.28 -5.29 -12.96
N THR A 130 1.48 -5.80 -12.72
CA THR A 130 2.38 -5.11 -11.79
C THR A 130 2.84 -3.78 -12.37
N LEU A 131 3.28 -2.86 -11.53
CA LEU A 131 3.89 -1.60 -11.98
C LEU A 131 5.09 -1.89 -12.89
N LYS A 132 5.89 -2.90 -12.54
CA LYS A 132 7.04 -3.35 -13.34
C LYS A 132 6.64 -3.84 -14.72
N GLU A 133 5.59 -4.65 -14.84
CA GLU A 133 5.07 -5.08 -16.14
C GLU A 133 4.52 -3.92 -16.96
N ALA A 134 3.89 -2.94 -16.30
CA ALA A 134 3.26 -1.80 -16.97
C ALA A 134 4.25 -0.71 -17.44
N THR A 135 5.36 -0.52 -16.71
CA THR A 135 6.25 0.65 -16.92
C THR A 135 7.75 0.33 -16.85
N GLY A 136 8.13 -0.85 -16.36
CA GLY A 136 9.52 -1.20 -16.06
C GLY A 136 10.04 -0.67 -14.71
N SER A 137 9.24 0.13 -13.98
CA SER A 137 9.58 0.61 -12.64
C SER A 137 9.69 -0.54 -11.64
N ASN A 138 10.71 -0.53 -10.80
CA ASN A 138 10.87 -1.50 -9.70
C ASN A 138 10.27 -0.99 -8.39
N TRP A 139 9.55 0.14 -8.41
CA TRP A 139 8.93 0.68 -7.22
C TRP A 139 7.84 -0.26 -6.70
N THR A 140 7.95 -0.60 -5.42
CA THR A 140 6.95 -1.40 -4.71
C THR A 140 6.60 -0.69 -3.41
N MET A 141 5.34 -0.85 -2.99
CA MET A 141 4.88 -0.30 -1.72
C MET A 141 3.67 -1.11 -1.25
N ALA A 142 3.66 -1.45 0.03
CA ALA A 142 2.57 -2.23 0.63
C ALA A 142 2.23 -1.70 2.02
N ALA A 143 0.95 -1.71 2.37
CA ALA A 143 0.52 -1.63 3.76
C ALA A 143 0.71 -3.00 4.39
N TRP A 144 1.38 -3.04 5.53
CA TRP A 144 1.63 -4.29 6.26
C TRP A 144 0.97 -4.25 7.63
N ARG A 145 0.60 -5.42 8.14
CA ARG A 145 0.10 -5.58 9.52
C ARG A 145 0.91 -6.65 10.22
N GLY A 146 1.32 -6.32 11.44
CA GLY A 146 2.00 -7.22 12.34
C GLY A 146 1.50 -7.04 13.76
N ILE A 147 1.78 -8.05 14.57
CA ILE A 147 1.43 -8.07 15.99
C ILE A 147 2.69 -7.75 16.79
N ALA A 148 2.55 -6.87 17.76
CA ALA A 148 3.60 -6.51 18.69
C ALA A 148 3.05 -6.45 20.12
N ALA A 149 3.89 -6.76 21.09
CA ALA A 149 3.60 -6.66 22.51
C ALA A 149 4.29 -5.41 23.11
N PRO A 150 3.90 -4.96 24.31
CA PRO A 150 4.63 -3.94 25.03
C PRO A 150 6.10 -4.33 25.22
N LYS A 151 6.99 -3.34 25.17
CA LYS A 151 8.41 -3.54 25.42
C LYS A 151 8.63 -4.20 26.80
N GLY A 152 9.52 -5.18 26.84
CA GLY A 152 9.95 -5.81 28.10
C GLY A 152 8.99 -6.88 28.62
N VAL A 153 8.03 -7.32 27.81
CA VAL A 153 7.26 -8.54 28.09
C VAL A 153 8.19 -9.72 28.36
N SER A 154 7.84 -10.57 29.32
CA SER A 154 8.63 -11.75 29.68
C SER A 154 8.74 -12.75 28.52
N ALA A 155 9.83 -13.52 28.51
CA ALA A 155 10.10 -14.48 27.42
C ALA A 155 8.98 -15.52 27.29
N ASP A 156 8.42 -16.00 28.41
CA ASP A 156 7.34 -16.99 28.40
C ASP A 156 6.06 -16.44 27.75
N VAL A 157 5.71 -15.17 27.99
CA VAL A 157 4.55 -14.52 27.37
C VAL A 157 4.82 -14.28 25.89
N ARG A 158 6.02 -13.79 25.54
CA ARG A 158 6.43 -13.60 24.15
C ARG A 158 6.31 -14.92 23.37
N ASP A 159 6.89 -15.99 23.89
CA ASP A 159 6.98 -17.27 23.18
C ASP A 159 5.58 -17.91 23.01
N LYS A 160 4.69 -17.75 24.00
CA LYS A 160 3.27 -18.14 23.86
C LYS A 160 2.57 -17.37 22.73
N LEU A 161 2.75 -16.05 22.66
CA LEU A 161 2.15 -15.23 21.60
C LEU A 161 2.70 -15.59 20.22
N VAL A 162 4.01 -15.79 20.10
CA VAL A 162 4.66 -16.19 18.86
C VAL A 162 4.14 -17.54 18.37
N ALA A 163 4.05 -18.53 19.27
CA ALA A 163 3.49 -19.84 18.94
C ALA A 163 2.02 -19.73 18.47
N ALA A 164 1.22 -18.89 19.13
CA ALA A 164 -0.17 -18.65 18.76
C ALA A 164 -0.31 -18.00 17.37
N ILE A 165 0.44 -16.92 17.10
CA ILE A 165 0.42 -16.26 15.79
C ILE A 165 0.88 -17.20 14.68
N LYS A 166 1.97 -17.96 14.90
CA LYS A 166 2.43 -18.96 13.93
C LYS A 166 1.34 -19.99 13.61
N LYS A 167 0.63 -20.48 14.63
CA LYS A 167 -0.49 -21.42 14.45
C LYS A 167 -1.66 -20.79 13.68
N ILE A 168 -2.00 -19.54 13.97
CA ILE A 168 -3.08 -18.81 13.28
C ILE A 168 -2.73 -18.63 11.80
N VAL A 169 -1.55 -18.13 11.49
CA VAL A 169 -1.16 -17.87 10.09
C VAL A 169 -1.01 -19.17 9.29
N ALA A 170 -0.71 -20.29 9.94
CA ALA A 170 -0.72 -21.62 9.30
C ALA A 170 -2.11 -22.26 9.21
N SER A 171 -3.14 -21.68 9.84
CA SER A 171 -4.49 -22.26 9.87
C SER A 171 -5.22 -22.07 8.55
N LYS A 172 -6.04 -23.05 8.19
CA LYS A 172 -6.91 -22.97 7.01
C LYS A 172 -7.87 -21.80 7.10
N ASP A 173 -8.51 -21.62 8.25
CA ASP A 173 -9.51 -20.57 8.46
C ASP A 173 -8.95 -19.16 8.21
N TYR A 174 -7.72 -18.89 8.70
CA TYR A 174 -7.05 -17.62 8.42
C TYR A 174 -6.73 -17.46 6.93
N ASN A 175 -6.12 -18.46 6.31
CA ASN A 175 -5.73 -18.38 4.91
C ASN A 175 -6.94 -18.25 3.98
N ASP A 176 -8.03 -18.97 4.26
CA ASP A 176 -9.29 -18.86 3.52
C ASP A 176 -9.89 -17.47 3.68
N PHE A 177 -9.96 -16.95 4.91
CA PHE A 177 -10.50 -15.62 5.18
C PHE A 177 -9.75 -14.53 4.40
N MET A 178 -8.42 -14.59 4.42
CA MET A 178 -7.53 -13.64 3.76
C MET A 178 -7.64 -13.75 2.24
N THR A 179 -7.52 -14.97 1.70
CA THR A 179 -7.54 -15.24 0.26
C THR A 179 -8.89 -14.90 -0.35
N GLN A 180 -10.01 -15.24 0.31
CA GLN A 180 -11.35 -14.92 -0.17
C GLN A 180 -11.57 -13.41 -0.33
N ARG A 181 -10.92 -12.60 0.51
CA ARG A 181 -11.01 -11.13 0.48
C ARG A 181 -9.93 -10.48 -0.39
N GLY A 182 -8.92 -11.24 -0.79
CA GLY A 182 -7.80 -10.78 -1.62
C GLY A 182 -6.64 -10.19 -0.83
N PHE A 183 -6.65 -10.35 0.49
CA PHE A 183 -5.55 -9.90 1.33
C PHE A 183 -4.32 -10.79 1.15
N GLY A 184 -3.14 -10.18 1.17
CA GLY A 184 -1.87 -10.90 1.11
C GLY A 184 -1.58 -11.61 2.43
N VAL A 185 -1.09 -12.85 2.36
CA VAL A 185 -0.56 -13.56 3.52
C VAL A 185 0.95 -13.58 3.42
N ILE A 186 1.60 -13.06 4.45
CA ILE A 186 3.04 -13.18 4.69
C ILE A 186 3.23 -13.53 6.16
N TYR A 187 4.24 -14.34 6.48
CA TYR A 187 4.62 -14.61 7.85
C TYR A 187 6.11 -14.34 8.03
N GLU A 188 6.43 -13.44 8.96
CA GLU A 188 7.78 -13.28 9.46
C GLU A 188 7.73 -13.45 10.98
N GLY A 189 8.65 -14.25 11.53
CA GLY A 189 8.80 -14.43 12.97
C GLY A 189 9.30 -13.15 13.65
N PRO A 190 9.44 -13.14 14.98
CA PRO A 190 9.83 -11.96 15.76
C PRO A 190 11.08 -11.22 15.23
N ASP A 191 12.15 -11.96 14.97
CA ASP A 191 13.44 -11.37 14.60
C ASP A 191 13.41 -10.77 13.20
N ASP A 192 12.80 -11.47 12.25
CA ASP A 192 12.68 -10.99 10.87
C ASP A 192 11.64 -9.86 10.77
N PHE A 193 10.58 -9.91 11.58
CA PHE A 193 9.66 -8.79 11.71
C PHE A 193 10.32 -7.57 12.36
N ALA A 194 11.23 -7.75 13.32
CA ALA A 194 12.01 -6.66 13.90
C ALA A 194 12.88 -5.97 12.83
N LYS A 195 13.60 -6.77 12.03
CA LYS A 195 14.41 -6.27 10.90
C LYS A 195 13.55 -5.57 9.86
N PHE A 196 12.39 -6.16 9.53
CA PHE A 196 11.43 -5.59 8.60
C PHE A 196 10.94 -4.22 9.09
N MET A 197 10.55 -4.08 10.36
CA MET A 197 10.13 -2.79 10.91
C MET A 197 11.25 -1.75 10.88
N ALA A 198 12.48 -2.12 11.23
CA ALA A 198 13.63 -1.22 11.18
C ALA A 198 13.92 -0.75 9.75
N LYS A 199 13.85 -1.68 8.78
CA LYS A 199 14.01 -1.37 7.36
C LYS A 199 12.88 -0.47 6.85
N ALA A 200 11.63 -0.78 7.18
CA ALA A 200 10.47 0.02 6.78
C ALA A 200 10.54 1.44 7.34
N ASP A 201 10.93 1.60 8.61
CA ASP A 201 11.13 2.91 9.25
C ASP A 201 12.20 3.73 8.51
N ALA A 202 13.34 3.12 8.18
CA ALA A 202 14.41 3.76 7.43
C ALA A 202 14.00 4.13 5.98
N ASP A 203 13.40 3.19 5.25
CA ASP A 203 12.98 3.38 3.85
C ASP A 203 11.87 4.45 3.73
N LEU A 204 10.87 4.40 4.62
CA LEU A 204 9.79 5.40 4.64
C LEU A 204 10.33 6.76 5.08
N GLY A 205 11.24 6.81 6.06
CA GLY A 205 11.91 8.05 6.44
C GLY A 205 12.72 8.67 5.30
N ALA A 206 13.43 7.85 4.53
CA ALA A 206 14.14 8.30 3.32
C ALA A 206 13.17 8.80 2.25
N THR A 207 12.08 8.08 2.01
CA THR A 207 11.03 8.46 1.04
C THR A 207 10.39 9.79 1.44
N MET A 208 10.00 9.96 2.71
CA MET A 208 9.43 11.20 3.24
C MET A 208 10.36 12.41 3.04
N LYS A 209 11.67 12.24 3.27
CA LYS A 209 12.66 13.30 3.02
C LYS A 209 12.82 13.58 1.53
N ALA A 210 12.95 12.54 0.72
CA ALA A 210 13.14 12.64 -0.72
C ALA A 210 11.97 13.34 -1.42
N VAL A 211 10.76 13.22 -0.88
CA VAL A 211 9.53 13.84 -1.40
C VAL A 211 9.13 15.09 -0.61
N GLY A 212 10.02 15.64 0.23
CA GLY A 212 9.87 16.95 0.89
C GLY A 212 8.83 17.03 2.00
N ILE A 213 8.36 15.89 2.53
CA ILE A 213 7.36 15.84 3.62
C ILE A 213 8.01 16.14 4.97
N VAL A 214 9.28 15.78 5.15
CA VAL A 214 10.05 16.01 6.37
C VAL A 214 11.36 16.72 6.00
N LYS A 215 11.74 17.73 6.79
CA LYS A 215 13.02 18.46 6.65
C LYS A 215 14.19 17.68 7.24
#